data_AF-A0A7Y0L4I8-F1
#
_entry.id   AF-A0A7Y0L4I8-F1
#
_cell.length_a   1.000
_cell.length_b   1.000
_cell.length_c   1.000
_cell.angle_alpha   90.00
_cell.angle_beta   90.00
_cell.angle_gamma   90.00
#
_symmetry.space_group_name_H-M   'P 1'
#
loop_
_entity.id
_entity.type
_entity.pdbx_description
1 polymer ?
#
loop_
_entity_poly.entity_id
_entity_poly.type
_entity_poly.pdbx_seq_one_letter_code
_entity_poly.pdbx_strand_id
1 'polypeptide(L)'
;MARVIFWDVANGLPEGEPLIRWDLAWPLFLQGIEPGELPLEQPPLLNILGRWFWEQMGMLGGRLRPDAHETVWFVTPALSDGAREYLTRLASFWCDEVYWEVPTAITPNRWTIPAVNVGALPSTPLWTALTESYPEGIDRHLLPMIGVGRVFIKVQQVVEGSASARLHSHSAQDEYYFILAGSGTLRMGRYSQPVAPGTFIAKPTGPDLTSQIVADRGESVTILDIEVHADSRLAMGGRDMMAYTDHQEVLLVGAGMEGMVPQSAVRPTEDVFSHYFDGYVRAVDGSVIPCELPGHPKRDDG
;
A
#
# COMPACT_ATOMS: atom_id res chain seq x y z
N MET A 1 2.24 30.56 -4.33
CA MET A 1 1.89 29.12 -4.20
C MET A 1 0.67 29.07 -3.30
N ALA A 2 -0.28 28.17 -3.53
CA ALA A 2 -1.50 28.17 -2.72
C ALA A 2 -1.18 27.97 -1.23
N ARG A 3 -1.72 28.80 -0.35
CA ARG A 3 -1.77 28.51 1.08
C ARG A 3 -2.96 27.63 1.39
N VAL A 4 -2.80 26.69 2.32
CA VAL A 4 -3.90 25.86 2.83
C VAL A 4 -4.33 26.38 4.18
N ILE A 5 -5.64 26.52 4.35
CA ILE A 5 -6.25 26.86 5.64
C ILE A 5 -7.26 25.78 6.00
N PHE A 6 -6.99 25.09 7.11
CA PHE A 6 -7.92 24.15 7.71
C PHE A 6 -9.01 24.89 8.49
N TRP A 7 -10.26 24.52 8.24
CA TRP A 7 -11.47 25.16 8.75
C TRP A 7 -12.42 24.12 9.34
N ASP A 8 -12.80 24.26 10.60
CA ASP A 8 -13.75 23.36 11.24
C ASP A 8 -15.16 23.62 10.71
N VAL A 9 -15.81 22.59 10.15
CA VAL A 9 -17.16 22.69 9.60
C VAL A 9 -18.20 23.14 10.64
N ALA A 10 -17.93 22.96 11.94
CA ALA A 10 -18.78 23.47 13.01
C ALA A 10 -18.90 25.00 13.00
N ASN A 11 -17.94 25.71 12.39
CA ASN A 11 -17.97 27.17 12.21
C ASN A 11 -18.74 27.60 10.94
N GLY A 12 -19.38 26.66 10.22
CA GLY A 12 -19.97 26.89 8.91
C GLY A 12 -18.97 26.66 7.77
N LEU A 13 -19.33 27.05 6.55
CA LEU A 13 -18.39 27.02 5.41
C LEU A 13 -17.65 28.36 5.31
N PRO A 14 -16.34 28.36 5.01
CA PRO A 14 -15.60 29.60 4.84
C PRO A 14 -16.09 30.35 3.60
N GLU A 15 -16.03 31.69 3.66
CA GLU A 15 -16.27 32.54 2.50
C GLU A 15 -15.07 32.45 1.55
N GLY A 16 -15.16 31.58 0.55
CA GLY A 16 -14.14 31.48 -0.51
C GLY A 16 -14.10 30.11 -1.20
N GLU A 17 -13.60 30.09 -2.42
CA GLU A 17 -13.36 28.87 -3.19
C GLU A 17 -11.87 28.78 -3.60
N PRO A 18 -11.33 27.56 -3.72
CA PRO A 18 -12.01 26.27 -3.69
C PRO A 18 -12.00 25.62 -2.30
N LEU A 19 -12.99 24.74 -2.08
CA LEU A 19 -13.15 23.96 -0.85
C LEU A 19 -12.78 22.49 -1.09
N ILE A 20 -11.93 21.93 -0.24
CA ILE A 20 -11.78 20.47 -0.11
C ILE A 20 -12.54 20.03 1.13
N ARG A 21 -13.61 19.26 0.91
CA ARG A 21 -14.57 18.83 1.94
C ARG A 21 -14.13 17.53 2.61
N TRP A 22 -13.12 17.64 3.47
CA TRP A 22 -12.66 16.52 4.31
C TRP A 22 -13.75 16.01 5.23
N ASP A 23 -14.63 16.88 5.73
CA ASP A 23 -15.82 16.54 6.51
C ASP A 23 -16.78 15.57 5.80
N LEU A 24 -16.82 15.60 4.46
CA LEU A 24 -17.61 14.67 3.64
C LEU A 24 -16.81 13.44 3.20
N ALA A 25 -15.54 13.63 2.87
CA ALA A 25 -14.67 12.54 2.43
C ALA A 25 -14.35 11.55 3.56
N TRP A 26 -14.14 12.05 4.77
CA TRP A 26 -13.79 11.21 5.93
C TRP A 26 -14.79 10.08 6.17
N PRO A 27 -16.10 10.34 6.37
CA PRO A 27 -17.08 9.26 6.57
C PRO A 27 -17.32 8.41 5.31
N LEU A 28 -16.99 8.91 4.12
CA LEU A 28 -17.11 8.15 2.86
C LEU A 28 -16.03 7.06 2.75
N PHE A 29 -14.78 7.42 3.05
CA PHE A 29 -13.63 6.52 2.93
C PHE A 29 -13.39 5.69 4.20
N LEU A 30 -13.73 6.23 5.38
CA LEU A 30 -13.51 5.60 6.69
C LEU A 30 -14.84 5.21 7.32
N GLN A 31 -15.60 4.35 6.64
CA GLN A 31 -16.91 3.92 7.11
C GLN A 31 -16.81 3.19 8.46
N GLY A 32 -17.65 3.59 9.43
CA GLY A 32 -17.63 3.05 10.79
C GLY A 32 -16.55 3.66 11.70
N ILE A 33 -15.76 4.61 11.21
CA ILE A 33 -14.83 5.41 12.02
C ILE A 33 -15.47 6.79 12.26
N GLU A 34 -15.40 7.27 13.50
CA GLU A 34 -15.90 8.60 13.85
C GLU A 34 -15.20 9.69 12.99
N PRO A 35 -15.93 10.67 12.43
CA PRO A 35 -15.34 11.72 11.62
C PRO A 35 -14.24 12.49 12.38
N GLY A 36 -13.04 12.51 11.82
CA GLY A 36 -11.87 13.16 12.41
C GLY A 36 -11.03 12.27 13.31
N GLU A 37 -11.38 10.98 13.45
CA GLU A 37 -10.55 9.95 14.08
C GLU A 37 -9.82 9.06 13.06
N LEU A 38 -8.71 8.46 13.49
CA LEU A 38 -7.88 7.57 12.66
C LEU A 38 -8.30 6.09 12.77
N PRO A 39 -8.17 5.29 11.69
CA PRO A 39 -8.48 3.86 11.70
C PRO A 39 -7.33 3.04 12.31
N LEU A 40 -7.37 2.77 13.62
CA LEU A 40 -6.27 2.12 14.35
C LEU A 40 -5.91 0.69 13.88
N GLU A 41 -6.85 -0.03 13.28
CA GLU A 41 -6.66 -1.43 12.84
C GLU A 41 -6.70 -1.58 11.31
N GLN A 42 -6.80 -0.48 10.57
CA GLN A 42 -6.92 -0.50 9.10
C GLN A 42 -6.04 0.59 8.45
N PRO A 43 -4.72 0.60 8.69
CA PRO A 43 -3.82 1.59 8.11
C PRO A 43 -3.90 1.75 6.59
N PRO A 44 -4.16 0.69 5.79
CA PRO A 44 -4.34 0.85 4.35
C PRO A 44 -5.44 1.83 3.94
N LEU A 45 -6.45 2.07 4.77
CA LEU A 45 -7.49 3.06 4.49
C LEU A 45 -6.94 4.49 4.45
N LEU A 46 -5.91 4.80 5.25
CA LEU A 46 -5.25 6.11 5.19
C LEU A 46 -4.55 6.30 3.83
N ASN A 47 -3.98 5.24 3.25
CA ASN A 47 -3.39 5.31 1.91
C ASN A 47 -4.42 5.73 0.85
N ILE A 48 -5.63 5.15 0.90
CA ILE A 48 -6.73 5.45 -0.02
C ILE A 48 -7.17 6.91 0.14
N LEU A 49 -7.40 7.34 1.38
CA LEU A 49 -7.85 8.69 1.68
C LEU A 49 -6.80 9.75 1.28
N GLY A 50 -5.52 9.51 1.57
CA GLY A 50 -4.42 10.41 1.18
C GLY A 50 -4.26 10.53 -0.33
N ARG A 51 -4.47 9.43 -1.05
CA ARG A 51 -4.42 9.41 -2.52
C ARG A 51 -5.56 10.21 -3.15
N TRP A 52 -6.79 10.03 -2.67
CA TRP A 52 -7.92 10.87 -3.08
C TRP A 52 -7.59 12.36 -2.92
N PHE A 53 -7.04 12.72 -1.76
CA PHE A 53 -6.66 14.09 -1.49
C PHE A 53 -5.60 14.63 -2.47
N TRP A 54 -4.57 13.86 -2.79
CA TRP A 54 -3.58 14.27 -3.78
C TRP A 54 -4.18 14.46 -5.18
N GLU A 55 -5.12 13.62 -5.59
CA GLU A 55 -5.85 13.81 -6.84
C GLU A 55 -6.64 15.12 -6.83
N GLN A 56 -7.31 15.46 -5.72
CA GLN A 56 -8.00 16.75 -5.57
C GLN A 56 -7.03 17.93 -5.63
N MET A 57 -5.90 17.86 -4.93
CA MET A 57 -4.91 18.94 -4.95
C MET A 57 -4.26 19.12 -6.33
N GLY A 58 -4.03 18.03 -7.07
CA GLY A 58 -3.56 18.10 -8.45
C GLY A 58 -4.53 18.82 -9.39
N MET A 59 -5.82 18.80 -9.08
CA MET A 59 -6.86 19.52 -9.82
C MET A 59 -7.06 20.97 -9.39
N LEU A 60 -6.54 21.41 -8.25
CA LEU A 60 -6.79 22.75 -7.70
C LEU A 60 -5.53 23.62 -7.60
N GLY A 61 -4.37 23.00 -7.45
CA GLY A 61 -3.10 23.68 -7.22
C GLY A 61 -1.99 23.24 -8.17
N GLY A 62 -0.74 23.39 -7.71
CA GLY A 62 0.47 23.00 -8.42
C GLY A 62 1.28 24.16 -8.98
N ARG A 63 2.61 24.05 -8.91
CA ARG A 63 3.55 25.11 -9.32
C ARG A 63 3.53 25.41 -10.82
N LEU A 64 3.05 24.47 -11.62
CA LEU A 64 2.94 24.60 -13.08
C LEU A 64 1.58 25.09 -13.54
N ARG A 65 0.68 25.42 -12.60
CA ARG A 65 -0.67 25.84 -12.89
C ARG A 65 -0.80 27.37 -12.74
N PRO A 66 -0.90 28.13 -13.85
CA PRO A 66 -0.88 29.59 -13.81
C PRO A 66 -2.15 30.20 -13.18
N ASP A 67 -3.26 29.46 -13.20
CA ASP A 67 -4.55 29.81 -12.61
C ASP A 67 -4.76 29.17 -11.22
N ALA A 68 -3.70 28.67 -10.58
CA ALA A 68 -3.82 28.08 -9.24
C ALA A 68 -4.33 29.10 -8.23
N HIS A 69 -5.29 28.69 -7.41
CA HIS A 69 -5.86 29.54 -6.37
C HIS A 69 -4.82 29.94 -5.32
N GLU A 70 -4.88 31.19 -4.84
CA GLU A 70 -3.97 31.66 -3.79
C GLU A 70 -4.23 30.99 -2.43
N THR A 71 -5.49 30.63 -2.15
CA THR A 71 -5.91 29.96 -0.92
C THR A 71 -6.80 28.77 -1.27
N VAL A 72 -6.57 27.63 -0.63
CA VAL A 72 -7.46 26.47 -0.67
C VAL A 72 -7.94 26.18 0.75
N TRP A 73 -9.25 26.07 0.93
CA TRP A 73 -9.86 25.83 2.23
C TRP A 73 -10.11 24.34 2.43
N PHE A 74 -9.56 23.78 3.50
CA PHE A 74 -9.77 22.37 3.86
C PHE A 74 -10.81 22.35 4.97
N VAL A 75 -12.04 22.02 4.61
CA VAL A 75 -13.16 21.96 5.55
C VAL A 75 -13.15 20.60 6.23
N THR A 76 -12.88 20.56 7.53
CA THR A 76 -12.67 19.33 8.30
C THR A 76 -13.77 19.14 9.34
N PRO A 77 -14.01 17.90 9.80
CA PRO A 77 -14.69 17.70 11.08
C PRO A 77 -13.77 18.16 12.24
N ALA A 78 -14.23 18.05 13.47
CA ALA A 78 -13.35 18.12 14.63
C ALA A 78 -12.31 16.99 14.54
N LEU A 79 -11.02 17.32 14.57
CA LEU A 79 -9.94 16.34 14.39
C LEU A 79 -9.26 16.00 15.70
N SER A 80 -8.94 14.73 15.91
CA SER A 80 -7.96 14.33 16.92
C SER A 80 -6.55 14.78 16.55
N ASP A 81 -5.63 14.74 17.51
CA ASP A 81 -4.24 15.17 17.29
C ASP A 81 -3.54 14.35 16.19
N GLY A 82 -3.81 13.05 16.11
CA GLY A 82 -3.28 12.19 15.06
C GLY A 82 -3.82 12.54 13.68
N ALA A 83 -5.13 12.78 13.57
CA ALA A 83 -5.77 13.20 12.33
C ALA A 83 -5.27 14.59 11.87
N ARG A 84 -5.06 15.51 12.81
CA ARG A 84 -4.46 16.82 12.55
C ARG A 84 -3.02 16.70 12.03
N GLU A 85 -2.20 15.83 12.64
CA GLU A 85 -0.85 15.54 12.16
C GLU A 85 -0.89 14.98 10.72
N TYR A 86 -1.79 14.02 10.47
CA TYR A 86 -1.93 13.36 9.18
C TYR A 86 -2.24 14.35 8.05
N LEU A 87 -3.29 15.17 8.23
CA LEU A 87 -3.68 16.14 7.21
C LEU A 87 -2.62 17.24 6.99
N THR A 88 -1.95 17.68 8.07
CA THR A 88 -0.88 18.68 7.96
C THR A 88 0.25 18.17 7.06
N ARG A 89 0.65 16.90 7.22
CA ARG A 89 1.70 16.28 6.40
C ARG A 89 1.26 16.12 4.96
N LEU A 90 0.03 15.66 4.72
CA LEU A 90 -0.52 15.57 3.37
C LEU A 90 -0.51 16.92 2.66
N ALA A 91 -0.98 17.99 3.31
CA ALA A 91 -0.99 19.34 2.76
C ALA A 91 0.42 19.85 2.41
N SER A 92 1.42 19.48 3.23
CA SER A 92 2.81 19.92 3.08
C SER A 92 3.51 19.38 1.82
N PHE A 93 2.97 18.34 1.18
CA PHE A 93 3.43 17.88 -0.14
C PHE A 93 3.07 18.85 -1.28
N TRP A 94 2.01 19.64 -1.10
CA TRP A 94 1.42 20.46 -2.15
C TRP A 94 1.63 21.96 -1.93
N CYS A 95 1.78 22.38 -0.67
CA CYS A 95 1.76 23.78 -0.26
C CYS A 95 2.88 24.05 0.74
N ASP A 96 3.61 25.15 0.56
CA ASP A 96 4.68 25.59 1.49
C ASP A 96 4.11 26.34 2.72
N GLU A 97 2.82 26.68 2.68
CA GLU A 97 2.08 27.44 3.69
C GLU A 97 0.84 26.66 4.14
N VAL A 98 0.89 26.12 5.36
CA VAL A 98 -0.17 25.27 5.94
C VAL A 98 -0.62 25.85 7.26
N TYR A 99 -1.89 26.21 7.37
CA TYR A 99 -2.42 26.92 8.53
C TYR A 99 -3.69 26.26 9.09
N TRP A 100 -3.87 26.38 10.39
CA TRP A 100 -5.12 26.05 11.09
C TRP A 100 -5.82 27.32 11.55
N GLU A 101 -7.13 27.42 11.30
CA GLU A 101 -7.99 28.35 12.01
C GLU A 101 -8.10 27.93 13.49
N VAL A 102 -8.06 28.91 14.37
CA VAL A 102 -8.45 28.79 15.78
C VAL A 102 -9.43 29.92 16.09
N PRO A 103 -10.28 29.83 17.14
CA PRO A 103 -11.43 30.74 17.34
C PRO A 103 -11.15 32.25 17.29
N THR A 104 -9.89 32.68 17.47
CA THR A 104 -9.51 34.09 17.47
C THR A 104 -8.33 34.42 16.55
N ALA A 105 -7.78 33.46 15.80
CA ALA A 105 -6.57 33.66 15.00
C ALA A 105 -6.34 32.56 13.96
N ILE A 106 -5.33 32.77 13.13
CA ILE A 106 -4.72 31.71 12.34
C ILE A 106 -3.39 31.33 13.01
N THR A 107 -3.11 30.04 13.10
CA THR A 107 -1.83 29.55 13.64
C THR A 107 -0.63 29.99 12.78
N PRO A 108 0.60 29.98 13.32
CA PRO A 108 1.80 30.07 12.50
C PRO A 108 1.86 28.92 11.48
N ASN A 109 2.63 29.09 10.40
CA ASN A 109 2.81 28.06 9.38
C ASN A 109 3.21 26.72 10.03
N ARG A 110 2.45 25.67 9.75
CA ARG A 110 2.61 24.29 10.25
C ARG A 110 3.17 23.35 9.19
N TRP A 111 3.68 23.88 8.09
CA TRP A 111 4.36 23.08 7.08
C TRP A 111 5.35 22.10 7.72
N THR A 112 5.21 20.84 7.35
CA THR A 112 5.97 19.74 7.92
C THR A 112 6.73 19.05 6.80
N ILE A 113 8.04 18.95 6.95
CA ILE A 113 8.89 18.27 5.97
C ILE A 113 8.42 16.81 5.78
N PRO A 114 8.30 16.31 4.54
CA PRO A 114 7.97 14.92 4.25
C PRO A 114 9.18 14.00 4.46
N ALA A 115 9.71 14.01 5.67
CA ALA A 115 10.86 13.21 6.07
C ALA A 115 10.52 12.41 7.32
N VAL A 116 11.00 11.17 7.35
CA VAL A 116 10.85 10.24 8.47
C VAL A 116 12.21 9.63 8.76
N ASN A 117 12.60 9.60 10.03
CA ASN A 117 13.75 8.82 10.46
C ASN A 117 13.31 7.37 10.68
N VAL A 118 13.58 6.50 9.71
CA VAL A 118 13.20 5.07 9.78
C VAL A 118 13.89 4.30 10.90
N GLY A 119 15.01 4.79 11.42
CA GLY A 119 15.68 4.23 12.60
C GLY A 119 15.11 4.70 13.94
N ALA A 120 14.22 5.70 13.94
CA ALA A 120 13.63 6.29 15.14
C ALA A 120 12.20 6.79 14.86
N LEU A 121 11.33 5.84 14.48
CA LEU A 121 9.93 6.14 14.17
C LEU A 121 9.18 6.62 15.44
N PRO A 122 8.45 7.76 15.38
CA PRO A 122 7.75 8.31 16.54
C PRO A 122 6.63 7.42 17.08
N SER A 123 6.13 7.74 18.28
CA SER A 123 5.01 7.03 18.92
C SER A 123 3.77 7.92 19.09
N THR A 124 3.51 8.80 18.13
CA THR A 124 2.31 9.68 18.16
C THR A 124 1.05 8.86 17.80
N PRO A 125 -0.17 9.38 18.07
CA PRO A 125 -1.41 8.70 17.69
C PRO A 125 -1.49 8.33 16.20
N LEU A 126 -0.93 9.16 15.32
CA LEU A 126 -0.82 8.83 13.90
C LEU A 126 0.05 7.61 13.66
N TRP A 127 1.22 7.56 14.29
CA TRP A 127 2.12 6.42 14.15
C TRP A 127 1.56 5.13 14.75
N THR A 128 0.71 5.23 15.77
CA THR A 128 -0.07 4.08 16.25
C THR A 128 -1.06 3.60 15.19
N ALA A 129 -1.80 4.52 14.55
CA ALA A 129 -2.74 4.16 13.47
C ALA A 129 -2.06 3.61 12.21
N LEU A 130 -0.77 3.91 12.02
CA LEU A 130 0.07 3.39 10.94
C LEU A 130 0.79 2.08 11.30
N THR A 131 0.50 1.50 12.45
CA THR A 131 1.16 0.29 12.95
C THR A 131 0.19 -0.88 12.97
N GLU A 132 0.55 -1.97 12.31
CA GLU A 132 -0.10 -3.27 12.47
C GLU A 132 0.77 -4.17 13.34
N SER A 133 0.15 -4.92 14.25
CA SER A 133 0.86 -5.82 15.17
C SER A 133 0.29 -7.22 15.08
N TYR A 134 1.19 -8.19 15.03
CA TYR A 134 0.89 -9.62 14.94
C TYR A 134 1.81 -10.38 15.90
N PRO A 135 1.50 -11.65 16.23
CA PRO A 135 2.41 -12.48 17.04
C PRO A 135 3.83 -12.58 16.47
N GLU A 136 3.96 -12.55 15.15
CA GLU A 136 5.22 -12.71 14.41
C GLU A 136 6.00 -11.40 14.24
N GLY A 137 5.41 -10.25 14.56
CA GLY A 137 6.04 -8.97 14.25
C GLY A 137 5.16 -7.74 14.29
N ILE A 138 5.73 -6.62 13.84
CA ILE A 138 5.08 -5.32 13.76
C ILE A 138 5.44 -4.68 12.43
N ASP A 139 4.43 -4.19 11.72
CA ASP A 139 4.59 -3.46 10.45
C ASP A 139 4.20 -2.00 10.65
N ARG A 140 5.09 -1.07 10.28
CA ARG A 140 4.85 0.38 10.38
C ARG A 140 4.87 1.01 9.00
N HIS A 141 3.69 1.39 8.52
CA HIS A 141 3.47 1.91 7.17
C HIS A 141 3.96 3.35 7.04
N LEU A 142 4.79 3.62 6.05
CA LEU A 142 5.35 4.97 5.82
C LEU A 142 4.58 5.75 4.76
N LEU A 143 3.78 5.08 3.93
CA LEU A 143 3.21 5.64 2.70
C LEU A 143 2.48 6.98 2.90
N PRO A 144 1.59 7.14 3.90
CA PRO A 144 0.88 8.40 4.12
C PRO A 144 1.81 9.58 4.47
N MET A 145 3.05 9.29 4.89
CA MET A 145 3.98 10.24 5.49
C MET A 145 5.06 10.73 4.53
N ILE A 146 5.33 9.97 3.45
CA ILE A 146 6.48 10.20 2.57
C ILE A 146 6.10 10.50 1.11
N GLY A 147 4.81 10.47 0.75
CA GLY A 147 4.37 11.14 -0.49
C GLY A 147 4.45 10.31 -1.77
N VAL A 148 4.74 9.02 -1.67
CA VAL A 148 5.04 8.20 -2.85
C VAL A 148 3.76 7.55 -3.40
N GLY A 149 3.54 7.66 -4.71
CA GLY A 149 2.31 7.16 -5.36
C GLY A 149 2.43 5.78 -6.02
N ARG A 150 3.62 5.19 -6.05
CA ARG A 150 3.93 3.92 -6.74
C ARG A 150 4.72 2.93 -5.92
N VAL A 151 5.12 3.34 -4.72
CA VAL A 151 6.05 2.58 -3.90
C VAL A 151 5.37 2.34 -2.58
N PHE A 152 5.15 1.10 -2.19
CA PHE A 152 4.75 0.79 -0.83
C PHE A 152 5.99 0.67 0.03
N ILE A 153 6.02 1.33 1.20
CA ILE A 153 7.17 1.31 2.10
C ILE A 153 6.69 1.08 3.52
N LYS A 154 7.28 0.10 4.20
CA LYS A 154 7.08 -0.16 5.62
C LYS A 154 8.38 -0.45 6.33
N VAL A 155 8.41 -0.16 7.63
CA VAL A 155 9.41 -0.72 8.54
C VAL A 155 8.77 -1.93 9.21
N GLN A 156 9.28 -3.11 8.91
CA GLN A 156 8.83 -4.38 9.46
C GLN A 156 9.82 -4.87 10.51
N GLN A 157 9.33 -5.23 11.69
CA GLN A 157 10.08 -5.97 12.69
C GLN A 157 9.58 -7.41 12.72
N VAL A 158 10.46 -8.37 12.43
CA VAL A 158 10.19 -9.81 12.51
C VAL A 158 10.79 -10.34 13.81
N VAL A 159 9.97 -10.95 14.67
CA VAL A 159 10.46 -11.51 15.93
C VAL A 159 11.28 -12.78 15.69
N GLU A 160 12.18 -13.11 16.63
CA GLU A 160 12.98 -14.33 16.58
C GLU A 160 12.09 -15.58 16.44
N GLY A 161 12.45 -16.47 15.53
CA GLY A 161 11.70 -17.67 15.16
C GLY A 161 10.64 -17.47 14.07
N SER A 162 10.42 -16.23 13.60
CA SER A 162 9.43 -15.89 12.57
C SER A 162 10.07 -15.50 11.23
N ALA A 163 9.23 -15.30 10.21
CA ALA A 163 9.63 -14.89 8.87
C ALA A 163 8.84 -13.66 8.40
N SER A 164 9.47 -12.84 7.56
CA SER A 164 8.89 -11.60 7.02
C SER A 164 7.60 -11.82 6.22
N ALA A 165 7.53 -12.93 5.51
CA ALA A 165 6.39 -13.39 4.71
C ALA A 165 6.53 -14.90 4.47
N ARG A 166 5.58 -15.53 3.75
CA ARG A 166 5.83 -16.84 3.11
C ARG A 166 6.90 -16.68 2.03
N LEU A 167 7.65 -17.74 1.70
CA LEU A 167 8.62 -17.71 0.60
C LEU A 167 7.89 -17.48 -0.74
N HIS A 168 8.11 -16.32 -1.37
CA HIS A 168 7.31 -15.90 -2.52
C HIS A 168 8.01 -14.99 -3.51
N SER A 169 7.44 -14.88 -4.71
CA SER A 169 7.82 -13.98 -5.78
C SER A 169 6.61 -13.16 -6.25
N HIS A 170 6.85 -12.03 -6.90
CA HIS A 170 5.79 -11.18 -7.48
C HIS A 170 5.89 -11.19 -9.00
N SER A 171 4.78 -11.33 -9.70
CA SER A 171 4.76 -11.28 -11.17
C SER A 171 4.80 -9.86 -11.74
N ALA A 172 4.46 -8.85 -10.92
CA ALA A 172 4.26 -7.46 -11.36
C ALA A 172 4.91 -6.39 -10.45
N GLN A 173 5.70 -6.80 -9.46
CA GLN A 173 6.31 -5.90 -8.47
C GLN A 173 7.79 -6.18 -8.30
N ASP A 174 8.60 -5.12 -8.34
CA ASP A 174 9.95 -5.18 -7.80
C ASP A 174 9.86 -4.96 -6.29
N GLU A 175 10.67 -5.66 -5.51
CA GLU A 175 10.69 -5.52 -4.06
C GLU A 175 12.13 -5.43 -3.57
N TYR A 176 12.35 -4.57 -2.58
CA TYR A 176 13.66 -4.33 -2.01
C TYR A 176 13.60 -4.43 -0.49
N TYR A 177 14.60 -5.06 0.09
CA TYR A 177 14.78 -5.11 1.54
C TYR A 177 16.07 -4.41 1.92
N PHE A 178 16.01 -3.55 2.93
CA PHE A 178 17.18 -3.03 3.60
C PHE A 178 17.16 -3.43 5.07
N ILE A 179 18.14 -4.22 5.50
CA ILE A 179 18.23 -4.64 6.90
C ILE A 179 18.68 -3.45 7.75
N LEU A 180 17.80 -2.97 8.62
CA LEU A 180 18.02 -1.83 9.50
C LEU A 180 18.68 -2.25 10.82
N ALA A 181 18.24 -3.36 11.40
CA ALA A 181 18.73 -3.87 12.68
C ALA A 181 18.57 -5.40 12.79
N GLY A 182 19.33 -6.01 13.68
CA GLY A 182 19.35 -7.46 13.89
C GLY A 182 19.99 -8.25 12.76
N SER A 183 19.98 -9.57 12.88
CA SER A 183 20.54 -10.49 11.89
C SER A 183 19.62 -11.67 11.65
N GLY A 184 19.62 -12.18 10.42
CA GLY A 184 18.74 -13.27 10.01
C GLY A 184 19.28 -14.04 8.82
N THR A 185 18.42 -14.82 8.20
CA THR A 185 18.73 -15.59 7.00
C THR A 185 17.80 -15.16 5.86
N LEU A 186 18.40 -14.66 4.78
CA LEU A 186 17.73 -14.47 3.51
C LEU A 186 17.66 -15.81 2.79
N ARG A 187 16.44 -16.29 2.52
CA ARG A 187 16.17 -17.34 1.54
C ARG A 187 15.88 -16.64 0.21
N MET A 188 16.65 -16.94 -0.83
CA MET A 188 16.50 -16.38 -2.17
C MET A 188 16.61 -17.49 -3.22
N GLY A 189 15.49 -17.84 -3.85
CA GLY A 189 15.37 -19.04 -4.69
C GLY A 189 15.78 -20.30 -3.91
N ARG A 190 16.82 -20.99 -4.37
CA ARG A 190 17.36 -22.20 -3.71
C ARG A 190 18.48 -21.94 -2.69
N TYR A 191 18.86 -20.68 -2.49
CA TYR A 191 20.01 -20.33 -1.67
C TYR A 191 19.58 -19.69 -0.36
N SER A 192 20.41 -19.87 0.67
CA SER A 192 20.26 -19.20 1.96
C SER A 192 21.56 -18.47 2.29
N GLN A 193 21.46 -17.22 2.72
CA GLN A 193 22.61 -16.39 3.09
C GLN A 193 22.32 -15.61 4.38
N PRO A 194 23.30 -15.47 5.29
CA PRO A 194 23.16 -14.58 6.43
C PRO A 194 23.01 -13.13 5.96
N VAL A 195 22.16 -12.37 6.64
CA VAL A 195 21.99 -10.92 6.43
C VAL A 195 22.09 -10.18 7.75
N ALA A 196 22.59 -8.95 7.68
CA ALA A 196 22.89 -8.10 8.85
C ALA A 196 22.67 -6.63 8.47
N PRO A 197 22.70 -5.68 9.44
CA PRO A 197 22.40 -4.28 9.17
C PRO A 197 23.27 -3.70 8.07
N GLY A 198 22.67 -2.94 7.15
CA GLY A 198 23.35 -2.40 5.96
C GLY A 198 23.31 -3.31 4.73
N THR A 199 22.74 -4.51 4.84
CA THR A 199 22.50 -5.38 3.68
C THR A 199 21.32 -4.84 2.87
N PHE A 200 21.53 -4.57 1.58
CA PHE A 200 20.49 -4.17 0.64
C PHE A 200 20.24 -5.28 -0.38
N ILE A 201 18.98 -5.69 -0.53
CA ILE A 201 18.56 -6.87 -1.27
C ILE A 201 17.51 -6.42 -2.29
N ALA A 202 17.62 -6.93 -3.51
CA ALA A 202 16.64 -6.69 -4.56
C ALA A 202 16.02 -8.01 -5.02
N LYS A 203 14.70 -8.02 -5.14
CA LYS A 203 13.91 -9.05 -5.82
C LYS A 203 13.28 -8.40 -7.06
N PRO A 204 13.79 -8.68 -8.27
CA PRO A 204 13.16 -8.19 -9.49
C PRO A 204 11.80 -8.88 -9.71
N THR A 205 10.94 -8.20 -10.45
CA THR A 205 9.67 -8.72 -10.94
C THR A 205 9.85 -10.03 -11.72
N GLY A 206 9.02 -11.03 -11.42
CA GLY A 206 8.95 -12.32 -12.09
C GLY A 206 8.68 -13.47 -11.10
N PRO A 207 8.03 -14.57 -11.54
CA PRO A 207 7.60 -15.63 -10.63
C PRO A 207 8.76 -16.52 -10.13
N ASP A 208 9.96 -16.42 -10.72
CA ASP A 208 11.01 -17.41 -10.53
C ASP A 208 11.88 -17.18 -9.28
N LEU A 209 12.16 -15.90 -8.96
CA LEU A 209 13.05 -15.57 -7.85
C LEU A 209 12.23 -15.28 -6.59
N THR A 210 12.09 -16.29 -5.74
CA THR A 210 11.41 -16.13 -4.45
C THR A 210 12.32 -15.57 -3.38
N SER A 211 11.77 -14.79 -2.44
CA SER A 211 12.46 -14.25 -1.27
C SER A 211 11.71 -14.51 0.03
N GLN A 212 12.46 -14.63 1.12
CA GLN A 212 11.96 -14.62 2.49
C GLN A 212 13.10 -14.23 3.42
N ILE A 213 12.86 -13.40 4.42
CA ILE A 213 13.81 -13.15 5.52
C ILE A 213 13.29 -13.86 6.75
N VAL A 214 14.14 -14.68 7.37
CA VAL A 214 13.84 -15.40 8.61
C VAL A 214 14.70 -14.83 9.73
N ALA A 215 14.08 -14.49 10.86
CA ALA A 215 14.80 -14.11 12.07
C ALA A 215 15.15 -15.39 12.84
N ASP A 216 16.30 -15.98 12.54
CA ASP A 216 16.74 -17.30 13.04
C ASP A 216 18.12 -17.26 13.71
N ARG A 217 18.52 -16.09 14.23
CA ARG A 217 19.86 -15.84 14.79
C ARG A 217 19.86 -15.42 16.24
N GLY A 218 18.79 -15.71 16.97
CA GLY A 218 18.62 -15.40 18.39
C GLY A 218 18.18 -13.96 18.66
N GLU A 219 17.73 -13.22 17.65
CA GLU A 219 17.27 -11.83 17.76
C GLU A 219 16.25 -11.47 16.66
N SER A 220 15.43 -10.46 16.92
CA SER A 220 14.52 -9.92 15.90
C SER A 220 15.28 -9.24 14.76
N VAL A 221 14.74 -9.27 13.55
CA VAL A 221 15.26 -8.52 12.38
C VAL A 221 14.34 -7.35 12.07
N THR A 222 14.90 -6.16 11.86
CA THR A 222 14.16 -4.99 11.37
C THR A 222 14.52 -4.72 9.91
N ILE A 223 13.50 -4.61 9.06
CA ILE A 223 13.60 -4.54 7.61
C ILE A 223 12.89 -3.26 7.15
N LEU A 224 13.54 -2.45 6.32
CA LEU A 224 12.84 -1.49 5.48
C LEU A 224 12.43 -2.24 4.21
N ASP A 225 11.14 -2.48 4.08
CA ASP A 225 10.53 -3.20 2.97
C ASP A 225 9.94 -2.18 1.99
N ILE A 226 10.26 -2.34 0.71
CA ILE A 226 9.98 -1.39 -0.37
C ILE A 226 9.48 -2.17 -1.57
N GLU A 227 8.19 -2.08 -1.85
CA GLU A 227 7.56 -2.67 -3.04
C GLU A 227 7.32 -1.57 -4.07
N VAL A 228 7.69 -1.81 -5.33
CA VAL A 228 7.49 -0.88 -6.45
C VAL A 228 6.45 -1.46 -7.39
N HIS A 229 5.32 -0.77 -7.48
CA HIS A 229 4.18 -1.22 -8.28
C HIS A 229 4.20 -0.59 -9.68
N ALA A 230 3.83 -1.42 -10.67
CA ALA A 230 3.69 -0.99 -12.05
C ALA A 230 2.58 0.06 -12.26
N ASP A 231 1.52 0.07 -11.44
CA ASP A 231 0.41 1.03 -11.56
C ASP A 231 0.28 1.93 -10.33
N SER A 232 0.49 3.24 -10.53
CA SER A 232 0.27 4.29 -9.51
C SER A 232 -1.17 4.42 -9.03
N ARG A 233 -2.12 3.89 -9.80
CA ARG A 233 -3.54 3.95 -9.42
C ARG A 233 -3.92 2.96 -8.33
N LEU A 234 -3.04 2.00 -8.07
CA LEU A 234 -3.38 0.78 -7.36
C LEU A 234 -2.20 0.28 -6.50
N ALA A 235 -1.51 1.14 -5.75
CA ALA A 235 -0.45 0.70 -4.82
C ALA A 235 -0.92 -0.36 -3.79
N MET A 236 -2.23 -0.65 -3.71
CA MET A 236 -2.83 -1.76 -2.96
C MET A 236 -3.86 -2.57 -3.78
N GLY A 237 -3.87 -2.43 -5.11
CA GLY A 237 -4.84 -3.09 -5.99
C GLY A 237 -4.30 -3.49 -7.37
N GLY A 238 -2.99 -3.30 -7.60
CA GLY A 238 -2.33 -3.69 -8.82
C GLY A 238 -2.49 -5.19 -8.97
N ARG A 239 -2.87 -5.64 -10.17
CA ARG A 239 -3.00 -7.07 -10.40
C ARG A 239 -1.64 -7.72 -10.30
N ASP A 240 -1.58 -8.73 -9.46
CA ASP A 240 -0.38 -9.51 -9.26
C ASP A 240 -0.71 -10.98 -9.05
N MET A 241 0.26 -11.80 -9.40
CA MET A 241 0.29 -13.23 -9.17
C MET A 241 1.53 -13.51 -8.33
N MET A 242 1.33 -14.06 -7.14
CA MET A 242 2.42 -14.46 -6.26
C MET A 242 2.58 -15.97 -6.25
N ALA A 243 3.79 -16.48 -6.45
CA ALA A 243 4.08 -17.90 -6.33
C ALA A 243 4.67 -18.20 -4.95
N TYR A 244 3.97 -19.00 -4.14
CA TYR A 244 4.45 -19.47 -2.84
C TYR A 244 5.09 -20.84 -2.96
N THR A 245 6.39 -20.90 -3.22
CA THR A 245 7.07 -22.15 -3.61
C THR A 245 7.06 -23.22 -2.52
N ASP A 246 7.17 -22.85 -1.24
CA ASP A 246 7.10 -23.84 -0.16
C ASP A 246 5.68 -24.41 0.01
N HIS A 247 4.66 -23.61 -0.30
CA HIS A 247 3.25 -24.00 -0.13
C HIS A 247 2.68 -24.64 -1.40
N GLN A 248 3.37 -24.52 -2.54
CA GLN A 248 2.90 -24.99 -3.85
C GLN A 248 1.57 -24.34 -4.26
N GLU A 249 1.44 -23.04 -3.98
CA GLU A 249 0.24 -22.26 -4.23
C GLU A 249 0.56 -20.99 -5.03
N VAL A 250 -0.42 -20.51 -5.78
CA VAL A 250 -0.38 -19.25 -6.52
C VAL A 250 -1.52 -18.36 -6.04
N LEU A 251 -1.19 -17.19 -5.51
CA LEU A 251 -2.16 -16.19 -5.09
C LEU A 251 -2.42 -15.22 -6.23
N LEU A 252 -3.70 -15.04 -6.54
CA LEU A 252 -4.22 -14.02 -7.45
C LEU A 252 -4.74 -12.87 -6.60
N VAL A 253 -4.17 -11.68 -6.77
CA VAL A 253 -4.54 -10.49 -5.99
C VAL A 253 -4.66 -9.27 -6.89
N GLY A 254 -5.50 -8.32 -6.48
CA GLY A 254 -5.67 -7.02 -7.11
C GLY A 254 -7.07 -6.80 -7.66
N ALA A 255 -7.27 -5.70 -8.39
CA ALA A 255 -8.60 -5.29 -8.85
C ALA A 255 -9.27 -6.36 -9.74
N GLY A 256 -10.33 -6.99 -9.21
CA GLY A 256 -11.08 -8.07 -9.84
C GLY A 256 -10.44 -9.46 -9.71
N MET A 257 -9.39 -9.62 -8.89
CA MET A 257 -8.67 -10.87 -8.65
C MET A 257 -8.50 -11.10 -7.15
N GLU A 258 -9.12 -12.16 -6.66
CA GLU A 258 -8.95 -12.62 -5.28
C GLU A 258 -9.10 -14.14 -5.26
N GLY A 259 -8.05 -14.84 -4.86
CA GLY A 259 -8.12 -16.29 -4.69
C GLY A 259 -6.76 -16.97 -4.73
N MET A 260 -6.71 -18.19 -4.22
CA MET A 260 -5.54 -19.04 -4.21
C MET A 260 -5.81 -20.28 -5.07
N VAL A 261 -4.84 -20.68 -5.89
CA VAL A 261 -4.91 -21.93 -6.67
C VAL A 261 -3.66 -22.78 -6.43
N PRO A 262 -3.76 -24.12 -6.41
CA PRO A 262 -2.58 -24.97 -6.38
C PRO A 262 -1.69 -24.72 -7.60
N GLN A 263 -0.38 -24.66 -7.42
CA GLN A 263 0.57 -24.49 -8.51
C GLN A 263 0.50 -25.65 -9.53
N SER A 264 0.11 -26.84 -9.05
CA SER A 264 -0.13 -28.03 -9.89
C SER A 264 -1.31 -27.89 -10.86
N ALA A 265 -2.15 -26.86 -10.73
CA ALA A 265 -3.23 -26.55 -11.66
C ALA A 265 -2.73 -25.85 -12.95
N VAL A 266 -1.51 -25.30 -12.95
CA VAL A 266 -0.90 -24.70 -14.15
C VAL A 266 -0.69 -25.79 -15.21
N ARG A 267 -1.01 -25.47 -16.46
CA ARG A 267 -0.91 -26.38 -17.60
C ARG A 267 0.02 -25.82 -18.67
N PRO A 268 0.69 -26.67 -19.47
CA PRO A 268 1.49 -26.21 -20.59
C PRO A 268 0.64 -25.36 -21.54
N THR A 269 1.18 -24.22 -21.97
CA THR A 269 0.50 -23.36 -22.95
C THR A 269 0.26 -24.08 -24.26
N GLU A 270 1.11 -25.05 -24.61
CA GLU A 270 0.96 -25.89 -25.81
C GLU A 270 -0.38 -26.65 -25.84
N ASP A 271 -0.82 -27.28 -24.73
CA ASP A 271 -2.12 -27.95 -24.65
C ASP A 271 -3.27 -26.93 -24.78
N VAL A 272 -3.15 -25.77 -24.12
CA VAL A 272 -4.16 -24.71 -24.22
C VAL A 272 -4.30 -24.21 -25.67
N PHE A 273 -3.19 -23.99 -26.37
CA PHE A 273 -3.23 -23.48 -27.74
C PHE A 273 -3.62 -24.54 -28.77
N SER A 274 -3.28 -25.81 -28.54
CA SER A 274 -3.66 -26.93 -29.42
C SER A 274 -5.17 -27.17 -29.40
N HIS A 275 -5.83 -26.87 -28.27
CA HIS A 275 -7.26 -27.06 -28.06
C HIS A 275 -8.03 -25.74 -27.89
N TYR A 276 -7.48 -24.64 -28.42
CA TYR A 276 -8.05 -23.29 -28.22
C TYR A 276 -9.48 -23.14 -28.76
N PHE A 277 -9.81 -23.87 -29.83
CA PHE A 277 -11.14 -23.84 -30.46
C PHE A 277 -12.07 -24.95 -29.96
N ASP A 278 -11.61 -25.81 -29.06
CA ASP A 278 -12.38 -26.96 -28.61
C ASP A 278 -13.28 -26.61 -27.41
N GLY A 279 -14.44 -27.24 -27.37
CA GLY A 279 -15.41 -27.15 -26.29
C GLY A 279 -15.05 -28.12 -25.16
N TYR A 280 -14.55 -27.59 -24.06
CA TYR A 280 -14.32 -28.33 -22.84
C TYR A 280 -14.32 -27.43 -21.60
N VAL A 281 -14.56 -28.03 -20.44
CA VAL A 281 -14.25 -27.42 -19.13
C VAL A 281 -13.23 -28.27 -18.40
N ARG A 282 -12.48 -27.68 -17.46
CA ARG A 282 -11.60 -28.44 -16.56
C ARG A 282 -12.28 -28.68 -15.23
N ALA A 283 -12.22 -29.91 -14.74
CA ALA A 283 -12.57 -30.22 -13.38
C ALA A 283 -11.50 -29.71 -12.40
N VAL A 284 -11.82 -29.76 -11.10
CA VAL A 284 -10.90 -29.33 -10.02
C VAL A 284 -9.61 -30.14 -10.00
N ASP A 285 -9.66 -31.42 -10.35
CA ASP A 285 -8.49 -32.29 -10.50
C ASP A 285 -7.67 -32.02 -11.78
N GLY A 286 -8.14 -31.07 -12.61
CA GLY A 286 -7.53 -30.67 -13.86
C GLY A 286 -7.83 -31.58 -15.05
N SER A 287 -8.65 -32.61 -14.87
CA SER A 287 -9.16 -33.44 -15.97
C SER A 287 -10.03 -32.62 -16.92
N VAL A 288 -10.01 -33.01 -18.20
CA VAL A 288 -10.81 -32.37 -19.25
C VAL A 288 -12.17 -33.05 -19.28
N ILE A 289 -13.23 -32.25 -19.24
CA ILE A 289 -14.61 -32.69 -19.47
C ILE A 289 -15.05 -32.08 -20.79
N PRO A 290 -15.02 -32.84 -21.89
CA PRO A 290 -15.43 -32.32 -23.18
C PRO A 290 -16.94 -31.99 -23.18
N CYS A 291 -17.30 -30.81 -23.68
CA CYS A 291 -18.69 -30.35 -23.74
C CYS A 291 -18.90 -29.41 -24.95
N GLU A 292 -20.13 -29.29 -25.41
CA GLU A 292 -20.47 -28.28 -26.42
C GLU A 292 -20.51 -26.90 -25.77
N LEU A 293 -19.74 -25.95 -26.29
CA LEU A 293 -19.78 -24.55 -25.89
C LEU A 293 -20.17 -23.69 -27.10
N PRO A 294 -20.79 -22.51 -26.92
CA PRO A 294 -21.18 -21.65 -28.04
C PRO A 294 -19.99 -21.34 -28.98
N GLY A 295 -20.04 -21.86 -30.21
CA GLY A 295 -18.98 -21.67 -31.21
C GLY A 295 -17.77 -22.60 -31.10
N HIS A 296 -17.79 -23.57 -30.19
CA HIS A 296 -16.68 -24.49 -29.93
C HIS A 296 -17.18 -25.95 -29.90
N PRO A 297 -16.84 -26.78 -30.91
CA PRO A 297 -17.24 -28.18 -30.94
C PRO A 297 -16.57 -28.94 -29.80
N LYS A 298 -17.23 -29.94 -29.23
CA LYS A 298 -16.67 -30.77 -28.14
C LYS A 298 -15.23 -31.22 -28.44
N ARG A 299 -14.33 -31.03 -27.46
CA ARG A 299 -12.93 -31.50 -27.54
C ARG A 299 -12.88 -32.99 -27.82
N ASP A 300 -12.11 -33.36 -28.85
CA ASP A 300 -11.86 -34.74 -29.25
C ASP A 300 -10.38 -35.05 -29.01
N ASP A 301 -10.11 -35.78 -27.93
CA ASP A 301 -8.75 -36.15 -27.53
C ASP A 301 -8.24 -37.43 -28.25
N GLY A 302 -9.04 -38.01 -29.15
CA GLY A 302 -8.72 -39.26 -29.87
C GLY A 302 -8.82 -40.50 -28.99
#